data_AF-A0A084SRR0-F1
#
_entry.id   AF-A0A084SRR0-F1
#
_cell.length_a   1.000
_cell.length_b   1.000
_cell.length_c   1.000
_cell.angle_alpha   90.00
_cell.angle_beta   90.00
_cell.angle_gamma   90.00
#
_symmetry.space_group_name_H-M   'P 1'
#
loop_
_entity.id
_entity.type
_entity.pdbx_description
1 polymer ?
#
loop_
_entity_poly.entity_id
_entity_poly.type
_entity_poly.pdbx_seq_one_letter_code
_entity_poly.pdbx_strand_id
1 'polypeptide(L)'
;MSKPLPKSPYRLMVEGPDDQWAIINLLDRHGYDWKDDRTIRPYVDAAGGVEKLLMKATLSTALKTYDRLGLVIDADLTPTHRWQQLKDIFKDLGVTLPATPNPGGTITAGTRANSRVGIWLMPDNS
;
A
#
# COMPACT_ATOMS: atom_id res chain seq x y z
N MET A 1 16.65 -11.63 10.18
CA MET A 1 15.61 -11.63 9.14
C MET A 1 16.05 -10.70 8.02
N SER A 2 15.89 -11.11 6.75
CA SER A 2 16.28 -10.31 5.60
C SER A 2 15.17 -9.31 5.26
N LYS A 3 15.51 -8.04 4.99
CA LYS A 3 14.56 -7.09 4.41
C LYS A 3 14.56 -7.25 2.87
N PRO A 4 13.42 -7.04 2.18
CA PRO A 4 13.38 -7.07 0.72
C PRO A 4 14.33 -6.03 0.10
N LEU A 5 14.69 -6.23 -1.17
CA LEU A 5 15.55 -5.30 -1.90
C LEU A 5 14.78 -4.00 -2.23
N PRO A 6 15.31 -2.80 -1.89
CA PRO A 6 14.64 -1.52 -2.17
C PRO A 6 14.39 -1.20 -3.64
N LYS A 7 15.05 -1.92 -4.56
CA LYS A 7 15.02 -1.68 -6.02
C LYS A 7 13.81 -2.29 -6.73
N SER A 8 12.87 -2.90 -6.00
CA SER A 8 11.70 -3.52 -6.63
C SER A 8 10.80 -2.48 -7.34
N PRO A 9 10.28 -2.79 -8.55
CA PRO A 9 9.24 -1.99 -9.20
C PRO A 9 7.90 -2.05 -8.46
N TYR A 10 7.76 -2.96 -7.47
CA TYR A 10 6.57 -3.13 -6.66
C TYR A 10 6.82 -2.60 -5.25
N ARG A 11 5.85 -1.89 -4.71
CA ARG A 11 5.92 -1.25 -3.39
C ARG A 11 4.65 -1.55 -2.61
N LEU A 12 4.80 -1.93 -1.35
CA LEU A 12 3.72 -2.02 -0.38
C LEU A 12 4.00 -1.00 0.73
N MET A 13 3.29 0.12 0.74
CA MET A 13 3.44 1.14 1.76
C MET A 13 2.52 0.84 2.93
N VAL A 14 3.09 0.90 4.13
CA VAL A 14 2.42 0.64 5.40
C VAL A 14 2.66 1.83 6.33
N GLU A 15 1.87 1.96 7.40
CA GLU A 15 1.96 3.13 8.27
C GLU A 15 3.26 3.13 9.08
N GLY A 16 3.50 2.06 9.83
CA GLY A 16 4.58 1.97 10.80
C GLY A 16 5.54 0.78 10.58
N PRO A 17 6.67 0.77 11.32
CA PRO A 17 7.58 -0.37 11.36
C PRO A 17 6.91 -1.65 11.86
N ASP A 18 5.91 -1.55 12.75
CA ASP A 18 5.22 -2.72 13.29
C ASP A 18 4.39 -3.42 12.20
N ASP A 19 3.62 -2.67 11.41
CA ASP A 19 2.89 -3.19 10.24
C ASP A 19 3.85 -3.83 9.21
N GLN A 20 5.00 -3.17 9.01
CA GLN A 20 6.03 -3.66 8.10
C GLN A 20 6.49 -5.06 8.52
N TRP A 21 6.83 -5.23 9.80
CA TRP A 21 7.27 -6.52 10.32
C TRP A 21 6.15 -7.56 10.38
N ALA A 22 4.91 -7.15 10.69
CA ALA A 22 3.75 -8.03 10.66
C ALA A 22 3.55 -8.65 9.27
N ILE A 23 3.57 -7.84 8.22
CA ILE A 23 3.45 -8.31 6.84
C ILE A 23 4.65 -9.16 6.42
N ILE A 24 5.88 -8.73 6.75
CA ILE A 24 7.10 -9.50 6.41
C ILE A 24 7.03 -10.90 7.02
N ASN A 25 6.69 -11.00 8.30
CA ASN A 25 6.60 -12.27 9.02
C ASN A 25 5.44 -13.14 8.53
N LEU A 26 4.28 -12.54 8.22
CA LEU A 26 3.15 -13.27 7.66
C LEU A 26 3.54 -13.92 6.33
N LEU A 27 4.13 -13.14 5.42
CA LEU A 27 4.55 -13.65 4.11
C LEU A 27 5.65 -14.71 4.26
N ASP A 28 6.66 -14.49 5.11
CA ASP A 28 7.72 -15.47 5.37
C ASP A 28 7.14 -16.82 5.82
N ARG A 29 6.17 -16.78 6.76
CA ARG A 29 5.48 -17.98 7.27
C ARG A 29 4.66 -18.71 6.21
N HIS A 30 4.21 -18.01 5.17
CA HIS A 30 3.48 -18.58 4.03
C HIS A 30 4.40 -18.95 2.85
N GLY A 31 5.71 -19.11 3.10
CA GLY A 31 6.67 -19.61 2.11
C GLY A 31 7.26 -18.53 1.21
N TYR A 32 7.10 -17.25 1.55
CA TYR A 32 7.67 -16.16 0.80
C TYR A 32 9.15 -15.96 1.18
N ASP A 33 10.06 -16.64 0.47
CA ASP A 33 11.51 -16.56 0.76
C ASP A 33 12.11 -15.19 0.40
N TRP A 34 12.23 -14.29 1.36
CA TRP A 34 12.75 -12.93 1.17
C TRP A 34 14.20 -12.85 0.65
N LYS A 35 14.94 -13.97 0.59
CA LYS A 35 16.32 -14.03 0.08
C LYS A 35 16.42 -14.39 -1.40
N ASP A 36 15.33 -14.85 -2.00
CA ASP A 36 15.28 -15.19 -3.42
C ASP A 36 15.20 -13.93 -4.28
N ASP A 37 16.32 -13.62 -4.94
CA ASP A 37 16.51 -12.45 -5.81
C ASP A 37 15.98 -12.66 -7.24
N ARG A 38 15.54 -13.88 -7.59
CA ARG A 38 14.98 -14.20 -8.91
C ARG A 38 13.50 -13.85 -9.01
N THR A 39 12.81 -13.79 -7.88
CA THR A 39 11.40 -13.46 -7.81
C THR A 39 11.22 -11.99 -7.50
N ILE A 40 10.54 -11.25 -8.38
CA ILE A 40 10.18 -9.84 -8.14
C ILE A 40 9.07 -9.78 -7.09
N ARG A 41 9.31 -9.02 -6.01
CA ARG A 41 8.43 -8.95 -4.84
C ARG A 41 8.23 -7.50 -4.42
N PRO A 42 7.08 -7.13 -3.82
CA PRO A 42 6.94 -5.80 -3.27
C PRO A 42 7.95 -5.57 -2.15
N TYR A 43 8.62 -4.42 -2.18
CA TYR A 43 9.31 -3.92 -1.00
C TYR A 43 8.28 -3.35 -0.03
N VAL A 44 8.30 -3.80 1.23
CA VAL A 44 7.40 -3.30 2.28
C VAL A 44 8.04 -2.08 2.93
N ASP A 45 7.39 -0.93 2.82
CA ASP A 45 7.94 0.39 3.15
C ASP A 45 7.10 1.09 4.21
N ALA A 46 7.69 1.37 5.36
CA ALA A 46 7.01 2.08 6.44
C ALA A 46 7.07 3.59 6.18
N ALA A 47 5.92 4.22 6.01
CA ALA A 47 5.80 5.66 5.74
C ALA A 47 6.12 6.54 6.96
N GLY A 48 6.14 5.95 8.16
CA GLY A 48 6.40 6.66 9.42
C GLY A 48 5.16 7.41 9.92
N GLY A 49 4.00 6.78 9.78
CA GLY A 49 2.68 7.25 10.21
C GLY A 49 1.69 7.41 9.05
N VAL A 50 0.40 7.27 9.36
CA VAL A 50 -0.69 7.42 8.38
C VAL A 50 -0.71 8.78 7.71
N GLU A 51 -0.38 9.85 8.44
CA GLU A 51 -0.37 11.21 7.89
C GLU A 51 0.62 11.34 6.74
N LYS A 52 1.84 10.80 6.90
CA LYS A 52 2.87 10.81 5.85
C LYS A 52 2.50 9.93 4.67
N LEU A 53 1.85 8.79 4.92
CA LEU A 53 1.36 7.90 3.88
C LEU A 53 0.28 8.58 3.03
N LEU A 54 -0.60 9.34 3.68
CA LEU A 54 -1.70 10.06 3.04
C LEU A 54 -1.29 11.43 2.45
N MET A 55 -0.02 11.85 2.58
CA MET A 55 0.43 13.07 1.92
C MET A 55 0.31 12.93 0.40
N LYS A 56 -0.38 13.88 -0.23
CA LYS A 56 -0.54 13.94 -1.69
C LYS A 56 0.81 13.86 -2.44
N ALA A 57 1.86 14.49 -1.92
CA ALA A 57 3.21 14.43 -2.51
C ALA A 57 3.81 13.01 -2.47
N THR A 58 3.65 12.31 -1.35
CA THR A 58 4.09 10.92 -1.18
C THR A 58 3.37 10.01 -2.18
N LEU A 59 2.04 10.07 -2.21
CA LEU A 59 1.22 9.24 -3.10
C LEU A 59 1.45 9.58 -4.58
N SER A 60 1.58 10.86 -4.93
CA SER A 60 1.90 11.30 -6.30
C SER A 60 3.23 10.70 -6.78
N THR A 61 4.25 10.75 -5.93
CA THR A 61 5.57 10.18 -6.21
C THR A 61 5.48 8.67 -6.38
N ALA A 62 4.82 7.98 -5.45
CA ALA A 62 4.65 6.53 -5.50
C ALA A 62 3.92 6.05 -6.77
N LEU A 63 2.81 6.70 -7.14
CA LEU A 63 2.03 6.37 -8.34
C LEU A 63 2.82 6.49 -9.64
N LYS A 64 3.72 7.48 -9.70
CA LYS A 64 4.60 7.72 -10.85
C LYS A 64 5.82 6.80 -10.88
N THR A 65 6.16 6.18 -9.75
CA THR A 65 7.40 5.42 -9.58
C THR A 65 7.17 3.92 -9.73
N TYR A 66 6.14 3.37 -9.08
CA TYR A 66 5.95 1.92 -8.95
C TYR A 66 4.90 1.37 -9.90
N ASP A 67 5.15 0.19 -10.46
CA ASP A 67 4.22 -0.48 -11.39
C ASP A 67 3.07 -1.14 -10.63
N ARG A 68 3.35 -1.57 -9.40
CA ARG A 68 2.37 -2.08 -8.44
C ARG A 68 2.57 -1.31 -7.14
N LEU A 69 1.61 -0.48 -6.80
CA LEU A 69 1.57 0.23 -5.52
C LEU A 69 0.50 -0.41 -4.65
N GLY A 70 0.87 -0.98 -3.52
CA GLY A 70 -0.05 -1.39 -2.46
C GLY A 70 -0.01 -0.39 -1.32
N LEU A 71 -1.17 -0.07 -0.74
CA LEU A 71 -1.30 0.68 0.50
C LEU A 71 -2.01 -0.19 1.53
N VAL A 72 -1.42 -0.33 2.71
CA VAL A 72 -2.09 -0.93 3.88
C VAL A 72 -2.21 0.16 4.92
N ILE A 73 -3.45 0.44 5.31
CA ILE A 73 -3.80 1.58 6.16
C ILE A 73 -4.70 1.07 7.27
N ASP A 74 -4.44 1.50 8.49
CA ASP A 74 -5.28 1.21 9.64
C ASP A 74 -6.53 2.12 9.65
N ALA A 75 -7.64 1.52 10.04
CA ALA A 75 -8.93 2.18 10.15
C ALA A 75 -9.25 2.63 11.59
N ASP A 76 -8.22 3.08 12.34
CA ASP A 76 -8.40 3.78 13.63
C ASP A 76 -9.47 4.89 13.56
N LEU A 77 -9.57 5.56 12.41
CA LEU A 77 -10.73 6.36 12.03
C LEU A 77 -11.72 5.47 11.28
N THR A 78 -13.02 5.63 11.56
CA THR A 78 -14.10 4.90 10.86
C THR A 78 -13.74 4.65 9.39
N PRO A 79 -13.74 3.39 8.91
CA PRO A 79 -13.23 3.03 7.57
C PRO A 79 -13.76 3.92 6.45
N THR A 80 -15.00 4.40 6.59
CA THR A 80 -15.67 5.34 5.69
C THR A 80 -14.94 6.68 5.56
N HIS A 81 -14.48 7.27 6.67
CA HIS A 81 -13.77 8.55 6.66
C HIS A 81 -12.40 8.40 5.98
N ARG A 82 -11.65 7.35 6.32
CA ARG A 82 -10.35 7.05 5.69
C ARG A 82 -10.51 6.82 4.18
N TRP A 83 -11.54 6.07 3.79
CA TRP A 83 -11.83 5.82 2.39
C TRP A 83 -12.18 7.11 1.63
N GLN A 84 -12.98 7.99 2.23
CA GLN A 84 -13.33 9.26 1.60
C GLN A 84 -12.10 10.17 1.44
N GLN A 85 -11.22 10.25 2.44
CA GLN A 85 -9.95 10.97 2.34
C GLN A 85 -9.07 10.45 1.21
N LEU A 86 -8.94 9.13 1.08
CA LEU A 86 -8.22 8.49 -0.03
C LEU A 86 -8.85 8.83 -1.38
N LYS A 87 -10.18 8.76 -1.51
CA LYS A 87 -10.88 9.13 -2.74
C LYS A 87 -10.55 10.55 -3.17
N ASP A 88 -10.56 11.49 -2.23
CA ASP A 88 -10.30 12.90 -2.53
C ASP A 88 -8.85 13.10 -3.01
N ILE A 89 -7.87 12.50 -2.33
CA ILE A 89 -6.46 12.57 -2.73
C ILE A 89 -6.23 11.89 -4.09
N PHE A 90 -6.79 10.70 -4.30
CA PHE A 90 -6.59 9.94 -5.53
C PHE A 90 -7.25 10.61 -6.73
N LYS A 91 -8.45 11.18 -6.55
CA LYS A 91 -9.14 11.97 -7.59
C LYS A 91 -8.27 13.13 -8.05
N ASP A 92 -7.69 13.85 -7.10
CA ASP A 92 -6.74 14.93 -7.32
C ASP A 92 -5.46 14.51 -8.05
N LEU A 93 -5.10 13.23 -7.97
CA LEU A 93 -3.94 12.62 -8.63
C LEU A 93 -4.31 11.95 -9.97
N GLY A 94 -5.56 12.06 -10.42
CA GLY A 94 -6.04 11.49 -11.68
C GLY A 94 -6.40 10.01 -11.61
N VAL A 95 -6.59 9.45 -10.40
CA VAL A 95 -7.02 8.06 -10.20
C VAL A 95 -8.40 8.05 -9.58
N THR A 96 -9.33 7.32 -10.19
CA THR A 96 -10.68 7.18 -9.65
C THR A 96 -10.78 5.91 -8.80
N LEU A 97 -11.14 6.08 -7.53
CA LEU A 97 -11.47 5.00 -6.61
C LEU A 97 -13.00 4.77 -6.60
N PRO A 98 -13.47 3.52 -6.37
CA PRO A 98 -14.89 3.23 -6.29
C PRO A 98 -15.57 3.94 -5.10
N ALA A 99 -16.90 4.00 -5.13
CA ALA A 99 -17.69 4.67 -4.10
C ALA A 99 -17.41 4.12 -2.69
N THR A 100 -17.30 2.79 -2.58
CA THR A 100 -17.02 2.03 -1.35
C THR A 100 -15.80 1.12 -1.57
N PRO A 101 -15.00 0.86 -0.52
CA PRO A 101 -13.88 -0.07 -0.64
C PRO A 101 -14.40 -1.50 -0.79
N ASN A 102 -13.66 -2.34 -1.51
CA ASN A 102 -13.89 -3.78 -1.51
C ASN A 102 -13.34 -4.38 -0.20
N PRO A 103 -14.12 -5.20 0.54
CA PRO A 103 -13.68 -5.86 1.78
C PRO A 103 -12.39 -6.69 1.63
N GLY A 104 -12.15 -7.29 0.46
CA GLY A 104 -10.92 -8.05 0.16
C GLY A 104 -9.72 -7.19 -0.26
N GLY A 105 -9.88 -5.86 -0.22
CA GLY A 105 -8.96 -4.90 -0.80
C GLY A 105 -9.41 -4.39 -2.16
N THR A 106 -9.23 -3.09 -2.38
CA THR A 106 -9.62 -2.41 -3.62
C THR A 106 -8.44 -2.33 -4.56
N ILE A 107 -8.59 -2.81 -5.79
CA ILE A 107 -7.56 -2.71 -6.82
C ILE A 107 -8.10 -1.90 -8.00
N THR A 108 -7.36 -0.86 -8.40
CA THR A 108 -7.68 0.00 -9.54
C THR A 108 -6.46 0.19 -10.46
N ALA A 109 -6.69 0.78 -11.63
CA ALA A 109 -5.62 1.25 -12.50
C ALA A 109 -4.88 2.43 -11.86
N GLY A 110 -3.56 2.50 -12.04
CA GLY A 110 -2.77 3.67 -11.65
C GLY A 110 -2.77 4.75 -12.74
N THR A 111 -1.87 5.72 -12.60
CA THR A 111 -1.74 6.84 -13.54
C THR A 111 -0.91 6.53 -14.79
N ARG A 112 -0.17 5.41 -14.79
CA ARG A 112 0.71 4.99 -15.89
C ARG A 112 0.11 3.78 -16.59
N ALA A 113 0.42 3.60 -17.87
CA ALA A 113 0.00 2.41 -18.61
C ALA A 113 0.44 1.14 -17.88
N ASN A 114 -0.49 0.19 -17.72
CA ASN A 114 -0.29 -1.07 -17.00
C ASN A 114 0.06 -0.96 -15.51
N SER A 115 0.08 0.24 -14.89
CA SER A 115 0.28 0.35 -13.44
C SER A 115 -1.02 0.06 -12.68
N ARG A 116 -0.89 -0.48 -11.47
CA ARG A 116 -2.03 -0.81 -10.61
C ARG A 116 -1.80 -0.30 -9.20
N VAL A 117 -2.90 0.07 -8.56
CA VAL A 117 -2.94 0.45 -7.15
C VAL A 117 -3.85 -0.51 -6.42
N GLY A 118 -3.34 -1.12 -5.35
CA GLY A 118 -4.12 -1.87 -4.37
C GLY A 118 -4.21 -1.10 -3.06
N ILE A 119 -5.37 -1.09 -2.42
CA ILE A 119 -5.60 -0.42 -1.15
C ILE A 119 -6.34 -1.39 -0.23
N TRP A 120 -5.77 -1.66 0.93
CA TRP A 120 -6.35 -2.45 2.01
C TRP A 120 -6.52 -1.55 3.23
N LEU A 121 -7.76 -1.45 3.69
CA LEU A 121 -8.09 -0.88 4.99
C LEU A 121 -8.14 -2.05 5.97
N MET A 122 -7.27 -2.06 6.97
CA MET A 122 -7.39 -3.06 8.03
C MET A 122 -8.69 -2.81 8.79
N PRO A 123 -9.48 -3.85 9.09
CA PRO A 123 -10.67 -3.70 9.91
C PRO A 123 -10.25 -3.26 11.31
N ASP A 124 -11.07 -2.40 11.91
CA ASP A 124 -10.93 -1.96 13.29
C ASP A 124 -10.74 -3.19 14.20
N ASN A 125 -9.63 -3.21 14.93
CA ASN A 125 -9.26 -4.32 15.82
C ASN A 125 -9.71 -4.08 17.27
N SER A 126 -10.66 -3.16 17.46
CA SER A 126 -11.32 -2.85 18.74
C SER A 126 -12.33 -3.90 19.18
#